data_AF-A0A557RY70-F1
#
_entry.id   AF-A0A557RY70-F1
#
_cell.length_a   1.000
_cell.length_b   1.000
_cell.length_c   1.000
_cell.angle_alpha   90.00
_cell.angle_beta   90.00
_cell.angle_gamma   90.00
#
_symmetry.space_group_name_H-M   'P 1'
#
loop_
_entity.id
_entity.type
_entity.pdbx_description
1 polymer ?
#
loop_
_entity_poly.entity_id
_entity_poly.type
_entity_poly.pdbx_seq_one_letter_code
_entity_poly.pdbx_strand_id
1 'polypeptide(L)'
;MPSRIWTLNAANHARGQLHTGEELPPFSAGHDSGANHPGVISGWMSHNHASGFNQWLADDAPGQLRTRLATSATEGQLGLGHLIHHAPLGATRGPWRGSGFELRTDGWLAVRAGEGMLLSATARSNATSTQLDVTETVAQLRAAERTAKALSDAAAAQGAQP
;
A
#
# COMPACT_ATOMS: atom_id res chain seq x y z
N MET A 1 38.36 28.97 -41.17
CA MET A 1 39.35 28.47 -40.20
C MET A 1 39.53 29.55 -39.12
N PRO A 2 39.66 29.22 -37.83
CA PRO A 2 38.58 28.99 -36.84
C PRO A 2 38.62 30.05 -35.70
N SER A 3 37.62 30.20 -34.83
CA SER A 3 37.50 29.39 -33.62
C SER A 3 36.21 29.72 -32.85
N ARG A 4 35.45 28.66 -32.55
CA ARG A 4 34.40 28.62 -31.53
C ARG A 4 35.09 28.53 -30.17
N ILE A 5 34.66 29.34 -29.20
CA ILE A 5 34.87 29.06 -27.78
C ILE A 5 33.48 28.77 -27.21
N TRP A 6 33.24 27.49 -26.90
CA TRP A 6 32.20 27.07 -25.99
C TRP A 6 32.70 27.34 -24.56
N THR A 7 32.02 28.20 -23.80
CA THR A 7 32.15 28.20 -22.34
C THR A 7 31.06 27.32 -21.77
N LEU A 8 31.49 26.15 -21.27
CA LEU A 8 30.67 25.24 -20.48
C LEU A 8 30.85 25.57 -18.99
N ASN A 9 29.72 25.60 -18.27
CA ASN A 9 29.52 25.11 -16.91
C ASN A 9 29.76 26.04 -15.70
N ALA A 10 28.67 26.30 -14.97
CA ALA A 10 28.64 26.15 -13.52
C ALA A 10 27.24 25.70 -13.05
N ALA A 11 27.01 24.38 -13.04
CA ALA A 11 26.64 23.66 -11.83
C ALA A 11 25.56 24.32 -10.92
N ASN A 12 24.28 24.25 -11.31
CA ASN A 12 23.17 24.37 -10.36
C ASN A 12 23.07 23.08 -9.53
N HIS A 13 23.89 22.97 -8.48
CA HIS A 13 23.72 21.93 -7.48
C HIS A 13 22.60 22.40 -6.53
N ALA A 14 21.38 21.90 -6.73
CA ALA A 14 20.31 22.07 -5.75
C ALA A 14 20.76 21.42 -4.43
N ARG A 15 21.12 22.23 -3.43
CA ARG A 15 21.30 21.79 -2.06
C ARG A 15 19.95 21.84 -1.36
N GLY A 16 19.64 20.81 -0.56
CA GLY A 16 18.32 20.56 0.01
C GLY A 16 17.67 21.78 0.66
N GLN A 17 16.34 21.81 0.58
CA GLN A 17 15.51 22.86 1.17
C GLN A 17 15.31 22.56 2.66
N LEU A 18 15.57 23.57 3.50
CA LEU A 18 15.27 23.53 4.93
C LEU A 18 13.93 24.23 5.15
N HIS A 19 13.02 23.57 5.87
CA HIS A 19 11.74 24.15 6.26
C HIS A 19 11.95 25.14 7.43
N THR A 20 11.33 26.32 7.33
CA THR A 20 11.39 27.39 8.33
C THR A 20 10.01 27.61 8.96
N GLY A 21 9.89 28.53 9.93
CA GLY A 21 8.58 28.88 10.51
C GLY A 21 7.58 29.47 9.51
N GLU A 22 8.05 29.96 8.35
CA GLU A 22 7.18 30.45 7.26
C GLU A 22 6.85 29.37 6.23
N GLU A 23 7.77 28.41 6.02
CA GLU A 23 7.58 27.30 5.08
C GLU A 23 7.58 25.97 5.82
N LEU A 24 6.37 25.57 6.21
CA LEU A 24 6.08 24.38 6.98
C LEU A 24 6.32 23.08 6.19
N PRO A 25 6.88 22.02 6.81
CA PRO A 25 6.96 20.70 6.17
C PRO A 25 5.55 20.13 5.86
N PRO A 26 5.44 19.19 4.90
CA PRO A 26 4.15 18.64 4.44
C PRO A 26 3.31 17.98 5.54
N PHE A 27 3.93 17.57 6.66
CA PHE A 27 3.26 16.98 7.82
C PHE A 27 3.64 17.74 9.11
N SER A 28 3.41 19.04 9.10
CA SER A 28 3.78 19.91 10.22
C SER A 28 3.11 19.54 11.53
N ALA A 29 3.92 19.37 12.55
CA ALA A 29 3.52 19.02 13.90
C ALA A 29 4.34 19.84 14.91
N GLY A 30 3.80 20.10 16.09
CA GLY A 30 4.50 20.83 17.15
C GLY A 30 3.57 21.59 18.10
N HIS A 31 4.15 22.23 19.10
CA HIS A 31 3.46 23.20 19.94
C HIS A 31 2.88 24.26 18.97
N ASP A 32 1.55 24.34 18.87
CA ASP A 32 0.80 25.28 18.00
C ASP A 32 0.55 24.88 16.53
N SER A 33 0.89 23.66 16.10
CA SER A 33 0.63 23.22 14.70
C SER A 33 -0.81 22.79 14.40
N GLY A 34 -1.68 22.72 15.41
CA GLY A 34 -3.03 22.15 15.30
C GLY A 34 -3.09 20.65 15.02
N ALA A 35 -1.93 19.98 14.91
CA ALA A 35 -1.86 18.54 14.69
C ALA A 35 -2.20 17.78 15.97
N ASN A 36 -2.90 16.65 15.83
CA ASN A 36 -3.24 15.77 16.96
C ASN A 36 -2.16 14.72 17.24
N HIS A 37 -0.90 15.01 16.90
CA HIS A 37 0.24 14.13 17.12
C HIS A 37 1.53 14.93 17.33
N PRO A 38 2.50 14.42 18.10
CA PRO A 38 3.70 15.17 18.50
C PRO A 38 4.84 15.07 17.47
N GLY A 39 4.53 15.06 16.17
CA GLY A 39 5.56 14.95 15.11
C GLY A 39 6.02 13.54 14.76
N VAL A 40 5.17 12.54 15.04
CA VAL A 40 5.40 11.13 14.64
C VAL A 40 5.13 10.84 13.15
N ILE A 41 4.68 11.82 12.36
CA ILE A 41 4.41 11.62 10.93
C ILE A 41 5.57 12.18 10.11
N SER A 42 6.08 11.39 9.16
CA SER A 42 7.14 11.75 8.23
C SER A 42 6.80 11.27 6.81
N GLY A 43 7.50 11.80 5.80
CA GLY A 43 7.30 11.38 4.41
C GLY A 43 7.64 12.47 3.40
N TRP A 44 7.15 12.31 2.17
CA TRP A 44 7.28 13.29 1.10
C TRP A 44 5.98 13.41 0.32
N MET A 45 5.77 14.58 -0.27
CA MET A 45 4.63 14.89 -1.12
C MET A 45 5.12 15.70 -2.33
N SER A 46 4.72 15.29 -3.54
CA SER A 46 5.03 16.05 -4.74
C SER A 46 4.07 17.23 -4.88
N HIS A 47 4.60 18.41 -5.20
CA HIS A 47 3.81 19.55 -5.67
C HIS A 47 4.15 19.78 -7.14
N ASN A 48 3.28 19.35 -8.06
CA ASN A 48 3.48 19.58 -9.50
C ASN A 48 2.53 20.66 -10.02
N HIS A 49 3.00 21.40 -11.03
CA HIS A 49 2.42 22.61 -11.63
C HIS A 49 0.98 22.50 -12.18
N ALA A 50 0.37 21.31 -12.24
CA ALA A 50 -0.87 21.04 -12.98
C ALA A 50 -2.01 20.45 -12.13
N SER A 51 -1.97 20.62 -10.81
CA SER A 51 -2.86 20.01 -9.79
C SER A 51 -2.60 18.52 -9.52
N GLY A 52 -2.93 18.08 -8.30
CA GLY A 52 -2.72 16.70 -7.82
C GLY A 52 -1.40 16.46 -7.08
N PHE A 53 -1.25 15.26 -6.52
CA PHE A 53 -0.08 14.87 -5.73
C PHE A 53 0.22 13.36 -5.82
N ASN A 54 1.48 13.02 -5.58
CA ASN A 54 1.91 11.72 -5.08
C ASN A 54 2.45 11.92 -3.67
N GLN A 55 2.22 10.95 -2.79
CA GLN A 55 2.57 11.04 -1.38
C GLN A 55 3.02 9.69 -0.86
N TRP A 56 4.13 9.70 -0.12
CA TRP A 56 4.50 8.62 0.79
C TRP A 56 4.51 9.17 2.21
N LEU A 57 3.93 8.41 3.13
CA LEU A 57 3.80 8.78 4.54
C LEU A 57 4.13 7.58 5.42
N ALA A 58 4.92 7.81 6.46
CA ALA A 58 5.12 6.93 7.60
C ALA A 58 4.60 7.65 8.86
N ASP A 59 3.91 6.93 9.73
CA ASP A 59 3.42 7.43 11.01
C ASP A 59 3.85 6.46 12.11
N ASP A 60 4.75 6.94 12.96
CA ASP A 60 5.41 6.23 14.05
C ASP A 60 4.68 6.39 15.39
N ALA A 61 3.38 6.73 15.36
CA ALA A 61 2.56 6.77 16.57
C ALA A 61 2.65 5.44 17.33
N PRO A 62 3.03 5.46 18.63
CA PRO A 62 3.17 4.25 19.43
C PRO A 62 1.91 3.37 19.41
N GLY A 63 2.09 2.08 19.09
CA GLY A 63 0.99 1.11 18.98
C GLY A 63 0.09 1.28 17.75
N GLN A 64 0.37 2.25 16.89
CA GLN A 64 -0.43 2.61 15.72
C GLN A 64 0.43 2.88 14.48
N LEU A 65 1.53 2.13 14.35
CA LEU A 65 2.46 2.24 13.22
C LEU A 65 1.73 2.01 11.89
N ARG A 66 2.00 2.86 10.90
CA ARG A 66 1.46 2.72 9.55
C ARG A 66 2.37 3.32 8.48
N THR A 67 2.19 2.81 7.27
CA THR A 67 2.77 3.37 6.04
C THR A 67 1.68 3.55 4.99
N ARG A 68 1.72 4.65 4.23
CA ARG A 68 0.79 4.92 3.13
C ARG A 68 1.56 5.39 1.90
N LEU A 69 1.22 4.87 0.73
CA LEU A 69 1.57 5.40 -0.58
C LEU A 69 0.28 5.82 -1.27
N ALA A 70 0.20 7.04 -1.79
CA ALA A 70 -1.03 7.56 -2.37
C ALA A 70 -0.80 8.49 -3.57
N THR A 71 -1.79 8.55 -4.45
CA THR A 71 -1.86 9.51 -5.55
C THR A 71 -3.27 10.09 -5.62
N SER A 72 -3.41 11.37 -5.94
CA SER A 72 -4.71 12.00 -6.16
C SER A 72 -5.41 11.49 -7.43
N ALA A 73 -4.65 10.95 -8.38
CA ALA A 73 -5.23 10.38 -9.58
C ALA A 73 -6.04 9.14 -9.23
N THR A 74 -7.35 9.15 -9.48
CA THR A 74 -8.27 8.03 -9.19
C THR A 74 -8.25 7.56 -7.73
N GLU A 75 -7.89 8.44 -6.78
CA GLU A 75 -7.82 8.14 -5.34
C GLU A 75 -7.03 6.85 -5.03
N GLY A 76 -5.93 6.63 -5.75
CA GLY A 76 -5.11 5.43 -5.61
C GLY A 76 -4.32 5.42 -4.30
N GLN A 77 -4.44 4.36 -3.51
CA GLN A 77 -3.77 4.22 -2.22
C GLN A 77 -3.34 2.77 -1.93
N LEU A 78 -2.13 2.61 -1.39
CA LEU A 78 -1.67 1.44 -0.66
C LEU A 78 -1.43 1.82 0.81
N GLY A 79 -1.99 1.06 1.75
CA GLY A 79 -1.83 1.26 3.18
C GLY A 79 -1.39 -0.01 3.91
N LEU A 80 -0.51 0.14 4.90
CA LEU A 80 -0.01 -0.92 5.77
C LEU A 80 -0.12 -0.51 7.24
N GLY A 81 -0.43 -1.45 8.12
CA GLY A 81 -0.44 -1.25 9.57
C GLY A 81 -1.77 -0.69 10.08
N HIS A 82 -1.74 0.38 10.86
CA HIS A 82 -2.92 1.03 11.44
C HIS A 82 -3.60 1.97 10.42
N LEU A 83 -4.65 1.50 9.76
CA LEU A 83 -5.33 2.26 8.70
C LEU A 83 -6.27 3.30 9.31
N ILE A 84 -6.04 4.56 8.99
CA ILE A 84 -6.90 5.69 9.38
C ILE A 84 -7.27 6.51 8.15
N HIS A 85 -8.33 7.31 8.27
CA HIS A 85 -8.56 8.39 7.31
C HIS A 85 -7.45 9.43 7.44
N HIS A 86 -6.96 9.95 6.32
CA HIS A 86 -5.91 10.96 6.30
C HIS A 86 -6.11 11.85 5.08
N ALA A 87 -6.31 13.14 5.35
CA ALA A 87 -6.51 14.15 4.32
C ALA A 87 -5.17 14.44 3.61
N PRO A 88 -5.16 14.67 2.29
CA PRO A 88 -3.94 14.83 1.50
C PRO A 88 -2.90 15.84 2.02
N LEU A 89 -3.36 17.00 2.50
CA LEU A 89 -2.53 18.12 2.91
C LEU A 89 -2.51 18.32 4.44
N GLY A 90 -3.11 17.40 5.19
CA GLY A 90 -3.28 17.54 6.63
C GLY A 90 -2.29 16.67 7.39
N ALA A 91 -1.68 17.22 8.44
CA ALA A 91 -0.95 16.41 9.43
C ALA A 91 -1.90 15.66 10.37
N THR A 92 -3.20 15.96 10.35
CA THR A 92 -4.17 15.38 11.29
C THR A 92 -4.41 13.89 11.04
N ARG A 93 -4.34 13.11 12.12
CA ARG A 93 -4.75 11.71 12.17
C ARG A 93 -6.27 11.63 12.26
N GLY A 94 -6.92 11.09 11.23
CA GLY A 94 -8.37 10.90 11.19
C GLY A 94 -8.85 9.64 11.91
N PRO A 95 -10.15 9.32 11.80
CA PRO A 95 -10.72 8.13 12.43
C PRO A 95 -10.12 6.83 11.90
N TRP A 96 -10.07 5.83 12.76
CA TRP A 96 -9.64 4.47 12.44
C TRP A 96 -10.57 3.81 11.42
N ARG A 97 -9.96 3.06 10.49
CA ARG A 97 -10.64 2.36 9.39
C ARG A 97 -10.35 0.86 9.37
N GLY A 98 -9.27 0.40 9.99
CA GLY A 98 -8.88 -1.01 9.98
C GLY A 98 -7.41 -1.25 10.32
N SER A 99 -7.00 -2.51 10.27
CA SER A 99 -5.61 -2.91 10.50
C SER A 99 -5.20 -3.96 9.47
N GLY A 100 -3.98 -3.86 8.95
CA GLY A 100 -3.43 -4.80 7.98
C GLY A 100 -2.99 -4.13 6.69
N PHE A 101 -3.40 -4.69 5.56
CA PHE A 101 -3.08 -4.22 4.21
C PHE A 101 -4.35 -3.70 3.51
N GLU A 102 -4.27 -2.55 2.87
CA GLU A 102 -5.33 -2.02 2.00
C GLU A 102 -4.73 -1.55 0.67
N LEU A 103 -5.34 -2.00 -0.43
CA LEU A 103 -5.16 -1.40 -1.75
C LEU A 103 -6.53 -0.87 -2.21
N ARG A 104 -6.61 0.44 -2.48
CA ARG A 104 -7.84 1.13 -2.88
C ARG A 104 -7.57 2.00 -4.12
N THR A 105 -8.56 2.06 -5.01
CA THR A 105 -8.64 3.06 -6.08
C THR A 105 -10.11 3.21 -6.47
N ASP A 106 -10.49 4.40 -6.94
CA ASP A 106 -11.79 4.64 -7.57
C ASP A 106 -11.74 4.32 -9.10
N GLY A 107 -10.56 3.95 -9.61
CA GLY A 107 -10.34 3.49 -10.99
C GLY A 107 -10.32 1.96 -11.12
N TRP A 108 -9.78 1.48 -12.25
CA TRP A 108 -9.60 0.04 -12.49
C TRP A 108 -8.45 -0.54 -11.67
N LEU A 109 -8.69 -1.68 -11.02
CA LEU A 109 -7.66 -2.48 -10.37
C LEU A 109 -7.41 -3.77 -11.16
N ALA A 110 -6.14 -4.04 -11.50
CA ALA A 110 -5.71 -5.30 -12.10
C ALA A 110 -4.54 -5.90 -11.31
N VAL A 111 -4.70 -7.13 -10.82
CA VAL A 111 -3.65 -7.94 -10.22
C VAL A 111 -3.30 -9.06 -11.20
N ARG A 112 -2.03 -9.16 -11.60
CA ARG A 112 -1.57 -10.15 -12.60
C ARG A 112 -0.29 -10.82 -12.11
N ALA A 113 -0.29 -12.14 -12.10
CA ALA A 113 0.87 -12.97 -11.74
C ALA A 113 0.99 -14.14 -12.72
N GLY A 114 1.97 -14.09 -13.62
CA GLY A 114 2.12 -15.07 -14.70
C GLY A 114 2.46 -16.48 -14.24
N GLU A 115 3.13 -16.60 -13.09
CA GLU A 115 3.48 -17.88 -12.47
C GLU A 115 2.39 -18.41 -11.51
N GLY A 116 1.26 -17.70 -11.39
CA GLY A 116 0.15 -18.03 -10.50
C GLY A 116 -0.02 -17.06 -9.33
N MET A 117 -1.18 -17.14 -8.67
CA MET A 117 -1.58 -16.27 -7.56
C MET A 117 -2.18 -17.10 -6.43
N LEU A 118 -1.74 -16.85 -5.20
CA LEU A 118 -2.37 -17.37 -3.99
C LEU A 118 -3.12 -16.23 -3.29
N LEU A 119 -4.44 -16.35 -3.22
CA LEU A 119 -5.30 -15.57 -2.33
C LEU A 119 -5.79 -16.49 -1.23
N SER A 120 -5.40 -16.21 0.01
CA SER A 120 -5.66 -17.11 1.15
C SER A 120 -6.04 -16.33 2.40
N ALA A 121 -6.92 -16.92 3.20
CA ALA A 121 -7.25 -16.48 4.56
C ALA A 121 -6.56 -17.35 5.63
N THR A 122 -5.68 -18.27 5.23
CA THR A 122 -4.91 -19.11 6.15
C THR A 122 -3.80 -18.29 6.79
N ALA A 123 -3.80 -18.19 8.11
CA ALA A 123 -2.80 -17.44 8.85
C ALA A 123 -1.40 -18.08 8.74
N ARG A 124 -0.38 -17.23 8.51
CA ARG A 124 1.04 -17.60 8.57
C ARG A 124 1.73 -16.66 9.55
N SER A 125 1.85 -17.08 10.81
CA SER A 125 2.49 -16.28 11.86
C SER A 125 3.93 -15.94 11.48
N ASN A 126 4.31 -14.67 11.65
CA ASN A 126 5.65 -14.16 11.32
C ASN A 126 6.10 -14.45 9.87
N ALA A 127 5.15 -14.57 8.94
CA ALA A 127 5.42 -14.99 7.57
C ALA A 127 6.24 -16.30 7.48
N THR A 128 6.00 -17.23 8.40
CA THR A 128 6.69 -18.53 8.42
C THR A 128 6.30 -19.37 7.20
N SER A 129 7.29 -19.98 6.54
CA SER A 129 7.21 -20.71 5.26
C SER A 129 7.35 -19.81 4.02
N THR A 130 7.17 -20.38 2.83
CA THR A 130 7.27 -19.67 1.55
C THR A 130 5.97 -18.93 1.21
N GLN A 131 6.07 -17.93 0.35
CA GLN A 131 4.94 -17.08 -0.07
C GLN A 131 3.78 -17.87 -0.71
N LEU A 132 4.05 -19.03 -1.31
CA LEU A 132 3.09 -19.90 -1.99
C LEU A 132 2.92 -21.26 -1.30
N ASP A 133 3.15 -21.35 0.01
CA ASP A 133 2.80 -22.56 0.77
C ASP A 133 1.28 -22.78 0.76
N VAL A 134 0.87 -23.84 0.08
CA VAL A 134 -0.55 -24.21 -0.18
C VAL A 134 -0.91 -25.55 0.44
N THR A 135 -0.17 -26.00 1.46
CA THR A 135 -0.33 -27.34 2.06
C THR A 135 -1.78 -27.59 2.51
N GLU A 136 -2.41 -26.62 3.19
CA GLU A 136 -3.80 -26.72 3.65
C GLU A 136 -4.78 -26.75 2.47
N THR A 137 -4.57 -25.90 1.47
CA THR A 137 -5.42 -25.84 0.27
C THR A 137 -5.39 -27.16 -0.49
N VAL A 138 -4.20 -27.76 -0.67
CA VAL A 138 -4.06 -29.07 -1.33
C VAL A 138 -4.80 -30.16 -0.56
N ALA A 139 -4.71 -30.18 0.77
CA ALA A 139 -5.42 -31.14 1.60
C ALA A 139 -6.95 -31.00 1.47
N GLN A 140 -7.46 -29.77 1.47
CA GLN A 140 -8.89 -29.48 1.28
C GLN A 140 -9.38 -29.92 -0.09
N LEU A 141 -8.63 -29.64 -1.16
CA LEU A 141 -8.98 -30.07 -2.52
C LEU A 141 -9.04 -31.59 -2.63
N ARG A 142 -8.08 -32.33 -2.05
CA ARG A 142 -8.10 -33.80 -2.03
C ARG A 142 -9.26 -34.37 -1.20
N ALA A 143 -9.69 -33.68 -0.15
CA ALA A 143 -10.86 -34.08 0.63
C ALA A 143 -12.16 -33.86 -0.16
N ALA A 144 -12.28 -32.73 -0.85
CA ALA A 144 -13.41 -32.42 -1.73
C ALA A 144 -13.50 -33.42 -2.89
N GLU A 145 -12.37 -33.76 -3.53
CA GLU A 145 -12.30 -34.78 -4.59
C GLU A 145 -12.82 -36.14 -4.12
N ARG A 146 -12.34 -36.62 -2.96
CA ARG A 146 -12.81 -37.89 -2.38
C ARG A 146 -14.30 -37.88 -2.08
N THR A 147 -14.81 -36.76 -1.58
CA THR A 147 -16.24 -36.59 -1.28
C THR A 147 -17.07 -36.62 -2.56
N ALA A 148 -16.66 -35.87 -3.59
CA ALA A 148 -17.33 -35.85 -4.89
C ALA A 148 -17.35 -37.25 -5.52
N LYS A 149 -16.23 -37.99 -5.44
CA LYS A 149 -16.16 -39.37 -5.93
C LYS A 149 -17.14 -40.30 -5.21
N ALA A 150 -17.19 -40.24 -3.88
CA ALA A 150 -18.11 -41.08 -3.11
C ALA A 150 -19.58 -40.78 -3.42
N LEU A 151 -19.95 -39.51 -3.62
CA LEU A 151 -21.30 -39.13 -4.05
C LEU A 151 -21.62 -39.64 -5.45
N SER A 152 -20.69 -39.52 -6.39
CA SER A 152 -20.87 -40.00 -7.76
C SER A 152 -21.04 -41.52 -7.83
N ASP A 153 -20.22 -42.27 -7.08
CA ASP A 153 -20.33 -43.74 -6.97
C ASP A 153 -21.69 -44.15 -6.38
N ALA A 154 -22.18 -43.42 -5.36
CA ALA A 154 -23.50 -43.67 -4.77
C ALA A 154 -24.66 -43.33 -5.73
N ALA A 155 -24.56 -42.22 -6.48
CA ALA A 155 -25.57 -41.83 -7.46
C ALA A 155 -25.67 -42.86 -8.60
N ALA A 156 -24.52 -43.31 -9.13
CA ALA A 156 -24.45 -44.34 -10.15
C ALA A 156 -25.07 -45.66 -9.67
N ALA A 157 -24.82 -46.04 -8.40
CA ALA A 157 -25.44 -47.23 -7.80
C ALA A 157 -26.98 -47.13 -7.69
N GLN A 158 -27.55 -45.92 -7.70
CA GLN A 158 -28.99 -45.67 -7.66
C GLN A 158 -29.61 -45.34 -9.02
N GLY A 159 -28.84 -45.47 -10.12
CA GLY A 159 -29.32 -45.17 -11.48
C GLY A 159 -29.57 -43.68 -11.74
N ALA A 160 -29.12 -42.80 -10.84
CA ALA A 160 -29.11 -41.36 -11.05
C ALA A 160 -27.89 -40.96 -11.90
N GLN A 161 -27.98 -39.84 -12.63
CA GLN A 161 -26.82 -39.34 -13.37
C GLN A 161 -25.70 -38.92 -12.38
N PRO A 162 -24.45 -39.33 -12.65
CA PRO A 162 -23.29 -39.11 -11.78
C PRO A 162 -22.86 -37.65 -11.64
#